data_AF-A0A1B6HSA7-F1
#
_entry.id   AF-A0A1B6HSA7-F1
#
_cell.length_a   1.000
_cell.length_b   1.000
_cell.length_c   1.000
_cell.angle_alpha   90.00
_cell.angle_beta   90.00
_cell.angle_gamma   90.00
#
_symmetry.space_group_name_H-M   'P 1'
#
loop_
_entity.id
_entity.type
_entity.pdbx_description
1 polymer ?
#
loop_
_entity_poly.entity_id
_entity_poly.type
_entity_poly.pdbx_seq_one_letter_code
_entity_poly.pdbx_strand_id
1 'polypeptide(L)'
;MAVAAAAVAAALLLLLAADGTVAERLPPTCPSDIYCTGPLLHVVQMASIYHDSKTFVDMKMKYSSNETLRIFEDLMKRTEQKPSRLEVELFVNETFEPAGSEFESWTPDDWIQQPRFLENIADPDLRQWGSKLNLLWNSLGRKMKEDVRINHDRYSIIYVPHPVIVPGGRFREFYYWDSYWIIKGLILSEMFQTVKGMLTNFLSIVDMYGFIPNGGRIYYAMRSQPPLLIPMMKSYVDATHDVDFIKSNIHILEKEF
;
A
#
# COMPACT_ATOMS: atom_id res chain seq x y z
N MET A 1 -32.27 -32.45 58.86
CA MET A 1 -30.96 -32.00 58.32
C MET A 1 -30.55 -32.97 57.23
N ALA A 2 -30.08 -32.45 56.08
CA ALA A 2 -29.53 -33.16 54.92
C ALA A 2 -30.49 -33.68 53.82
N VAL A 3 -31.41 -32.85 53.29
CA VAL A 3 -31.89 -32.97 51.88
C VAL A 3 -32.42 -31.61 51.40
N ALA A 4 -31.57 -30.61 51.12
CA ALA A 4 -32.03 -29.35 50.49
C ALA A 4 -30.93 -28.49 49.83
N ALA A 5 -29.69 -28.97 49.70
CA ALA A 5 -28.58 -28.15 49.21
C ALA A 5 -28.00 -28.60 47.85
N ALA A 6 -28.51 -29.68 47.25
CA ALA A 6 -27.97 -30.22 46.00
C ALA A 6 -28.73 -29.81 44.73
N ALA A 7 -29.95 -29.26 44.83
CA ALA A 7 -30.77 -28.95 43.67
C ALA A 7 -30.62 -27.51 43.13
N VAL A 8 -30.05 -26.58 43.91
CA VAL A 8 -29.86 -25.18 43.47
C VAL A 8 -28.52 -24.95 42.78
N ALA A 9 -27.53 -25.82 43.02
CA ALA A 9 -26.23 -25.75 42.33
C ALA A 9 -26.28 -26.26 40.87
N ALA A 10 -27.25 -27.12 40.53
CA ALA A 10 -27.41 -27.63 39.17
C ALA A 10 -28.11 -26.64 38.22
N ALA A 11 -28.91 -25.70 38.74
CA ALA A 11 -29.62 -24.71 37.92
C ALA A 11 -28.77 -23.48 37.57
N LEU A 12 -27.72 -23.16 38.34
CA LEU A 12 -26.81 -22.05 38.03
C LEU A 12 -25.64 -22.43 37.10
N LEU A 13 -25.41 -23.73 36.88
CA LEU A 13 -24.38 -24.22 35.94
C LEU A 13 -24.91 -24.49 34.52
N LEU A 14 -26.21 -24.32 34.29
CA LEU A 14 -26.86 -24.48 32.98
C LEU A 14 -27.20 -23.15 32.29
N LEU A 15 -26.83 -22.01 32.87
CA LEU A 15 -27.05 -20.66 32.31
C LEU A 15 -25.77 -19.98 31.78
N LEU A 16 -24.64 -20.69 31.74
CA LEU A 16 -23.37 -20.19 31.19
C LEU A 16 -22.95 -20.88 29.87
N ALA A 17 -23.82 -21.69 29.27
CA ALA A 17 -23.54 -22.44 28.04
C ALA A 17 -24.39 -21.98 26.84
N ALA A 18 -24.80 -20.72 26.81
CA ALA A 18 -25.50 -20.13 25.68
C ALA A 18 -25.08 -18.66 25.48
N ASP A 19 -23.78 -18.43 25.37
CA ASP A 19 -23.27 -17.27 24.63
C ASP A 19 -22.11 -17.74 23.75
N GLY A 20 -22.46 -18.65 22.84
CA GLY A 20 -21.73 -18.76 21.59
C GLY A 20 -22.01 -17.48 20.80
N THR A 21 -21.39 -16.39 21.21
CA THR A 21 -21.27 -15.23 20.35
C THR A 21 -20.65 -15.75 19.06
N VAL A 22 -21.45 -15.77 18.00
CA VAL A 22 -20.92 -15.75 16.66
C VAL A 22 -20.03 -14.53 16.67
N ALA A 23 -18.72 -14.71 16.86
CA ALA A 23 -17.76 -13.68 16.55
C ALA A 23 -18.06 -13.38 15.08
N GLU A 24 -18.75 -12.26 14.83
CA GLU A 24 -18.97 -11.77 13.48
C GLU A 24 -17.60 -11.77 12.83
N ARG A 25 -17.42 -12.66 11.86
CA ARG A 25 -16.17 -12.72 11.12
C ARG A 25 -16.03 -11.34 10.49
N LEU A 26 -15.07 -10.58 11.00
CA LEU A 26 -14.73 -9.29 10.41
C LEU A 26 -14.53 -9.52 8.89
N PRO A 27 -15.02 -8.60 8.05
CA PRO A 27 -14.84 -8.71 6.61
C PRO A 27 -13.33 -8.83 6.27
N PRO A 28 -12.99 -9.56 5.20
CA PRO A 28 -11.59 -9.68 4.78
C PRO A 28 -11.01 -8.31 4.46
N THR A 29 -9.71 -8.12 4.76
CA THR A 29 -8.99 -6.84 4.60
C THR A 29 -8.99 -6.28 3.17
N CYS A 30 -9.24 -7.14 2.18
CA CYS A 30 -9.57 -6.78 0.81
C CYS A 30 -10.22 -7.99 0.10
N PRO A 31 -10.82 -7.83 -1.09
CA PRO A 31 -11.53 -8.91 -1.78
C PRO A 31 -10.63 -9.96 -2.45
N SER A 32 -9.30 -9.84 -2.37
CA SER A 32 -8.37 -10.74 -3.06
C SER A 32 -8.03 -12.00 -2.24
N ASP A 33 -8.42 -13.17 -2.76
CA ASP A 33 -8.06 -14.50 -2.24
C ASP A 33 -6.61 -14.93 -2.56
N ILE A 34 -5.81 -14.02 -3.11
CA ILE A 34 -4.40 -14.24 -3.47
C ILE A 34 -3.49 -13.29 -2.71
N TYR A 35 -3.86 -12.01 -2.60
CA TYR A 35 -3.02 -10.98 -1.97
C TYR A 35 -3.42 -10.62 -0.54
N CYS A 36 -4.67 -10.91 -0.13
CA CYS A 36 -5.18 -10.49 1.19
C CYS A 36 -5.54 -11.66 2.09
N THR A 37 -6.09 -12.73 1.53
CA THR A 37 -6.47 -13.94 2.25
C THR A 37 -6.26 -15.17 1.38
N GLY A 38 -6.66 -16.34 1.85
CA GLY A 38 -6.78 -17.55 1.06
C GLY A 38 -5.62 -18.55 1.22
N PRO A 39 -5.84 -19.82 0.80
CA PRO A 39 -4.85 -20.89 0.96
C PRO A 39 -3.56 -20.65 0.17
N LEU A 40 -3.65 -20.01 -1.01
CA LEU A 40 -2.49 -19.70 -1.84
C LEU A 40 -1.53 -18.79 -1.09
N LEU A 41 -2.03 -17.66 -0.57
CA LEU A 41 -1.24 -16.73 0.22
C LEU A 41 -0.63 -17.43 1.43
N HIS A 42 -1.42 -18.23 2.15
CA HIS A 42 -0.97 -18.94 3.33
C HIS A 42 0.20 -19.90 3.01
N VAL A 43 0.05 -20.75 1.98
CA VAL A 43 1.08 -21.71 1.59
C VAL A 43 2.36 -21.02 1.17
N VAL A 44 2.27 -19.97 0.36
CA VAL A 44 3.46 -19.23 -0.11
C VAL A 44 4.20 -18.57 1.06
N GLN A 45 3.47 -17.93 1.98
CA GLN A 45 4.08 -17.28 3.16
C GLN A 45 4.70 -18.31 4.10
N MET A 46 4.01 -19.41 4.40
CA MET A 46 4.51 -20.44 5.31
C MET A 46 5.69 -21.23 4.74
N ALA A 47 5.80 -21.34 3.41
CA ALA A 47 6.97 -21.94 2.76
C ALA A 47 8.26 -21.10 2.94
N SER A 48 8.15 -19.83 3.34
CA SER A 48 9.29 -18.94 3.60
C SER A 48 10.30 -18.91 2.44
N ILE A 49 9.80 -18.91 1.20
CA ILE A 49 10.65 -18.87 -0.01
C ILE A 49 11.41 -17.54 -0.15
N TYR A 50 10.86 -16.45 0.41
CA TYR A 50 11.50 -15.13 0.50
C TYR A 50 11.76 -14.75 1.96
N HIS A 51 12.86 -14.03 2.22
CA HIS A 51 13.18 -13.49 3.55
C HIS A 51 12.15 -12.43 4.01
N ASP A 52 11.61 -11.67 3.06
CA ASP A 52 10.62 -10.64 3.32
C ASP A 52 9.24 -11.10 2.84
N SER A 53 8.28 -11.21 3.78
CA SER A 53 6.89 -11.59 3.51
C SER A 53 6.16 -10.64 2.55
N LYS A 54 6.60 -9.39 2.41
CA LYS A 54 6.00 -8.44 1.45
C LYS A 54 6.39 -8.75 0.00
N THR A 55 7.46 -9.50 -0.22
CA THR A 55 7.99 -9.80 -1.56
C THR A 55 6.92 -10.42 -2.45
N PHE A 56 6.23 -11.45 -1.96
CA PHE A 56 5.21 -12.16 -2.73
C PHE A 56 3.98 -11.30 -3.02
N VAL A 57 3.47 -10.58 -2.01
CA VAL A 57 2.26 -9.76 -2.18
C VAL A 57 2.49 -8.53 -3.05
N ASP A 58 3.73 -8.18 -3.37
CA ASP A 58 4.10 -7.12 -4.32
C ASP A 58 4.32 -7.64 -5.77
N MET A 59 4.18 -8.94 -6.00
CA MET A 59 4.31 -9.54 -7.32
C MET A 59 3.03 -9.36 -8.14
N LYS A 60 3.18 -9.27 -9.46
CA LYS A 60 2.07 -9.27 -10.42
C LYS A 60 1.74 -10.70 -10.85
N MET A 61 0.46 -11.05 -10.91
CA MET A 61 0.03 -12.30 -11.55
C MET A 61 0.24 -12.24 -13.08
N LYS A 62 0.84 -13.30 -13.64
CA LYS A 62 0.93 -13.46 -15.10
C LYS A 62 -0.41 -13.82 -15.73
N TYR A 63 -1.24 -14.54 -14.99
CA TYR A 63 -2.55 -15.03 -15.41
C TYR A 63 -3.69 -14.32 -14.67
N SER A 64 -4.94 -14.61 -15.05
CA SER A 64 -6.11 -14.15 -14.28
C SER A 64 -6.15 -14.81 -12.90
N SER A 65 -6.80 -14.19 -11.91
CA SER A 65 -6.90 -14.78 -10.56
C SER A 65 -7.47 -16.20 -10.57
N ASN A 66 -8.47 -16.47 -11.41
CA ASN A 66 -9.09 -17.80 -11.52
C ASN A 66 -8.12 -18.83 -12.10
N GLU A 67 -7.34 -18.45 -13.12
CA GLU A 67 -6.33 -19.34 -13.71
C GLU A 67 -5.17 -19.60 -12.74
N THR A 68 -4.67 -18.57 -12.07
CA THR A 68 -3.64 -18.72 -11.02
C THR A 68 -4.11 -19.65 -9.90
N LEU A 69 -5.37 -19.52 -9.45
CA LEU A 69 -5.95 -20.40 -8.42
C LEU A 69 -6.10 -21.84 -8.91
N ARG A 70 -6.47 -22.07 -10.18
CA ARG A 70 -6.51 -23.43 -10.76
C ARG A 70 -5.14 -24.09 -10.79
N ILE A 71 -4.11 -23.37 -11.22
CA ILE A 71 -2.72 -23.89 -11.23
C ILE A 71 -2.27 -24.23 -9.80
N PHE A 72 -2.64 -23.38 -8.83
CA PHE A 72 -2.39 -23.64 -7.41
C PHE A 72 -3.13 -24.87 -6.88
N GLU A 73 -4.41 -25.04 -7.22
CA GLU A 73 -5.18 -26.24 -6.84
C GLU A 73 -4.55 -27.52 -7.38
N ASP A 74 -4.03 -27.50 -8.60
CA ASP A 74 -3.35 -28.65 -9.20
C ASP A 74 -2.01 -28.96 -8.53
N LEU A 75 -1.24 -27.93 -8.12
CA LEU A 75 -0.09 -28.09 -7.23
C LEU A 75 -0.50 -28.76 -5.91
N MET A 76 -1.59 -28.31 -5.29
CA MET A 76 -2.02 -28.87 -4.00
C MET A 76 -2.53 -30.31 -4.14
N LYS A 77 -3.19 -30.66 -5.25
CA LYS A 77 -3.61 -32.05 -5.54
C LYS A 77 -2.42 -32.98 -5.75
N ARG A 78 -1.44 -32.60 -6.57
CA ARG A 78 -0.28 -33.46 -6.89
C ARG A 78 0.66 -33.68 -5.70
N THR A 79 0.63 -32.80 -4.71
CA THR A 79 1.49 -32.84 -3.51
C THR A 79 0.75 -33.31 -2.26
N GLU A 80 -0.47 -33.85 -2.41
CA GLU A 80 -1.31 -34.29 -1.27
C GLU A 80 -1.47 -33.19 -0.20
N GLN A 81 -1.68 -31.95 -0.64
CA GLN A 81 -1.80 -30.74 0.18
C GLN A 81 -0.54 -30.33 0.97
N LYS A 82 0.63 -30.90 0.64
CA LYS A 82 1.90 -30.64 1.34
C LYS A 82 3.04 -30.38 0.35
N PRO A 83 2.97 -29.29 -0.44
CA PRO A 83 4.05 -28.95 -1.37
C PRO A 83 5.34 -28.63 -0.61
N SER A 84 6.46 -29.10 -1.15
CA SER A 84 7.79 -28.73 -0.67
C SER A 84 8.10 -27.26 -0.99
N ARG A 85 9.09 -26.70 -0.30
CA ARG A 85 9.56 -25.33 -0.54
C ARG A 85 9.94 -25.08 -2.01
N LEU A 86 10.59 -26.05 -2.65
CA LEU A 86 10.99 -25.97 -4.06
C LEU A 86 9.77 -25.95 -5.00
N GLU A 87 8.75 -26.75 -4.72
CA GLU A 87 7.53 -26.78 -5.55
C GLU A 87 6.74 -25.47 -5.44
N VAL A 88 6.70 -24.87 -4.25
CA VAL A 88 6.11 -23.53 -4.05
C VAL A 88 6.89 -22.46 -4.80
N GLU A 89 8.23 -22.50 -4.75
CA GLU A 89 9.09 -21.58 -5.49
C GLU A 89 8.89 -21.70 -7.01
N LEU A 90 8.83 -22.92 -7.54
CA LEU A 90 8.56 -23.17 -8.96
C LEU A 90 7.18 -22.63 -9.36
N PHE A 91 6.15 -22.87 -8.55
CA PHE A 91 4.80 -22.35 -8.78
C PHE A 91 4.79 -20.81 -8.83
N VAL A 92 5.43 -20.14 -7.87
CA VAL A 92 5.49 -18.67 -7.86
C VAL A 92 6.24 -18.14 -9.08
N ASN A 93 7.39 -18.73 -9.43
CA ASN A 93 8.15 -18.34 -10.60
C ASN A 93 7.40 -18.57 -11.92
N GLU A 94 6.56 -19.60 -11.98
CA GLU A 94 5.71 -19.90 -13.14
C GLU A 94 4.57 -18.89 -13.27
N THR A 95 3.90 -18.53 -12.17
CA THR A 95 2.62 -17.81 -12.17
C THR A 95 2.71 -16.30 -11.86
N PHE A 96 3.82 -15.81 -11.33
CA PHE A 96 4.03 -14.41 -10.95
C PHE A 96 5.26 -13.79 -11.62
N GLU A 97 5.18 -12.49 -11.93
CA GLU A 97 6.34 -11.68 -12.29
C GLU A 97 7.03 -11.15 -11.02
N PRO A 98 8.35 -10.88 -11.07
CA PRO A 98 9.07 -10.30 -9.94
C PRO A 98 8.41 -9.03 -9.39
N ALA A 99 8.52 -8.80 -8.08
CA ALA A 99 8.04 -7.57 -7.48
C ALA A 99 8.65 -6.35 -8.20
N GLY A 100 7.87 -5.28 -8.38
CA GLY A 100 8.29 -4.05 -9.07
C GLY A 100 8.10 -4.04 -10.58
N SER A 101 7.62 -5.14 -11.18
CA SER A 101 7.24 -5.18 -12.61
C SER A 101 6.11 -4.21 -12.98
N GLU A 102 5.44 -3.63 -11.98
CA GLU A 102 4.39 -2.62 -12.11
C GLU A 102 4.87 -1.21 -12.51
N PHE A 103 6.18 -0.93 -12.43
CA PHE A 103 6.74 0.40 -12.72
C PHE A 103 7.50 0.47 -14.04
N GLU A 104 7.48 1.66 -14.65
CA GLU A 104 8.38 2.06 -15.72
C GLU A 104 9.38 3.12 -15.24
N SER A 105 10.49 3.24 -15.96
CA SER A 105 11.50 4.26 -15.68
C SER A 105 10.88 5.65 -15.82
N TRP A 106 11.14 6.51 -14.83
CA TRP A 106 10.69 7.88 -14.83
C TRP A 106 11.73 8.76 -14.15
N THR A 107 11.94 9.94 -14.73
CA THR A 107 12.73 11.02 -14.14
C THR A 107 11.79 12.22 -14.02
N PRO A 108 11.68 12.85 -12.84
CA PRO A 108 10.82 14.01 -12.68
C PRO A 108 11.24 15.16 -13.59
N ASP A 109 10.30 15.68 -14.39
CA ASP A 109 10.57 16.73 -15.38
C ASP A 109 10.93 18.07 -14.72
N ASP A 110 10.45 18.29 -13.49
CA ASP A 110 10.67 19.48 -12.69
C ASP A 110 11.83 19.34 -11.68
N TRP A 111 12.61 18.26 -11.76
CA TRP A 111 13.80 18.11 -10.93
C TRP A 111 14.91 19.06 -11.37
N ILE A 112 15.45 19.81 -10.41
CA ILE A 112 16.55 20.77 -10.63
C ILE A 112 17.78 20.27 -9.89
N GLN A 113 18.96 20.27 -10.52
CA GLN A 113 20.19 19.78 -9.89
C GLN A 113 20.66 20.63 -8.70
N GLN A 114 20.49 21.96 -8.80
CA GLN A 114 20.87 22.93 -7.78
C GLN A 114 19.66 23.80 -7.40
N PRO A 115 18.71 23.28 -6.62
CA PRO A 115 17.58 24.06 -6.14
C PRO A 115 18.04 25.15 -5.16
N ARG A 116 17.27 26.24 -5.06
CA ARG A 116 17.59 27.44 -4.28
C ARG A 116 17.88 27.17 -2.80
N PHE A 117 17.31 26.12 -2.21
CA PHE A 117 17.59 25.81 -0.81
C PHE A 117 19.07 25.52 -0.54
N LEU A 118 19.81 25.01 -1.53
CA LEU A 118 21.25 24.70 -1.38
C LEU A 118 22.11 25.96 -1.27
N GLU A 119 21.71 27.05 -1.92
CA GLU A 119 22.43 28.33 -1.87
C GLU A 119 22.41 28.93 -0.45
N ASN A 120 21.36 28.63 0.31
CA ASN A 120 21.18 29.12 1.68
C ASN A 120 21.95 28.29 2.73
N ILE A 121 22.60 27.18 2.33
CA ILE A 121 23.40 26.36 3.24
C ILE A 121 24.83 26.88 3.24
N ALA A 122 25.26 27.54 4.31
CA ALA A 122 26.60 28.13 4.42
C ALA A 122 27.72 27.08 4.49
N ASP A 123 27.51 26.02 5.25
CA ASP A 123 28.47 24.94 5.46
C ASP A 123 28.64 24.08 4.18
N PRO A 124 29.88 23.94 3.63
CA PRO A 124 30.11 23.19 2.40
C PRO A 124 29.75 21.70 2.48
N ASP A 125 29.99 21.05 3.63
CA ASP A 125 29.73 19.63 3.82
C ASP A 125 28.22 19.37 3.90
N LEU A 126 27.49 20.22 4.62
CA LEU A 126 26.02 20.17 4.66
C LEU A 126 25.40 20.50 3.30
N ARG A 127 26.00 21.43 2.53
CA ARG A 127 25.54 21.74 1.17
C ARG A 127 25.75 20.55 0.24
N GLN A 128 26.90 19.88 0.34
CA GLN A 128 27.16 18.67 -0.44
C GLN A 128 26.20 17.53 -0.04
N TRP A 129 25.92 17.37 1.25
CA TRP A 129 24.93 16.41 1.74
C TRP A 129 23.52 16.73 1.20
N GLY A 130 23.09 18.00 1.25
CA GLY A 130 21.81 18.44 0.68
C GLY A 130 21.71 18.17 -0.83
N SER A 131 22.81 18.35 -1.58
CA SER A 131 22.86 18.00 -3.01
C SER A 131 22.67 16.49 -3.24
N LYS A 132 23.29 15.64 -2.39
CA LYS A 132 23.07 14.19 -2.43
C LYS A 132 21.62 13.81 -2.10
N LEU A 133 20.98 14.49 -1.14
CA LEU A 133 19.55 14.28 -0.87
C LEU A 133 18.68 14.64 -2.08
N ASN A 134 18.94 15.79 -2.71
CA ASN A 134 18.19 16.21 -3.89
C ASN A 134 18.33 15.20 -5.05
N LEU A 135 19.50 14.58 -5.21
CA LEU A 135 19.72 13.53 -6.21
C LEU A 135 18.87 12.26 -5.96
N LEU A 136 18.46 11.98 -4.73
CA LEU A 136 17.65 10.79 -4.41
C LEU A 136 16.24 10.86 -5.00
N TRP A 137 15.70 12.05 -5.28
CA TRP A 137 14.38 12.18 -5.91
C TRP A 137 14.30 11.43 -7.25
N ASN A 138 15.39 11.38 -8.01
CA ASN A 138 15.47 10.65 -9.27
C ASN A 138 15.40 9.12 -9.09
N SER A 139 15.81 8.57 -7.94
CA SER A 139 15.79 7.12 -7.69
C SER A 139 14.55 6.66 -6.92
N LEU A 140 13.90 7.58 -6.19
CA LEU A 140 12.70 7.32 -5.42
C LEU A 140 11.41 7.49 -6.23
N GLY A 141 11.49 8.02 -7.45
CA GLY A 141 10.37 8.13 -8.36
C GLY A 141 9.83 6.79 -8.85
N ARG A 142 8.50 6.66 -8.83
CA ARG A 142 7.77 5.49 -9.32
C ARG A 142 6.64 5.96 -10.23
N LYS A 143 6.69 5.54 -11.49
CA LYS A 143 5.62 5.74 -12.46
C LYS A 143 5.02 4.39 -12.80
N MET A 144 3.71 4.26 -12.60
CA MET A 144 3.01 3.00 -12.87
C MET A 144 2.84 2.82 -14.38
N LYS A 145 3.01 1.58 -14.86
CA LYS A 145 2.67 1.23 -16.23
C LYS A 145 1.17 1.34 -16.45
N GLU A 146 0.78 1.63 -17.69
CA GLU A 146 -0.62 1.62 -18.11
C GLU A 146 -1.29 0.24 -17.91
N ASP A 147 -0.49 -0.83 -17.95
CA ASP A 147 -0.93 -2.20 -17.66
C ASP A 147 -1.55 -2.36 -16.26
N VAL A 148 -1.10 -1.58 -15.28
CA VAL A 148 -1.67 -1.57 -13.92
C VAL A 148 -3.11 -1.04 -13.94
N ARG A 149 -3.42 -0.07 -14.81
CA ARG A 149 -4.78 0.47 -14.98
C ARG A 149 -5.70 -0.52 -15.68
N ILE A 150 -5.20 -1.15 -16.74
CA ILE A 150 -5.99 -2.04 -17.60
C ILE A 150 -6.24 -3.39 -16.92
N ASN A 151 -5.22 -3.97 -16.30
CA ASN A 151 -5.24 -5.30 -15.69
C ASN A 151 -5.13 -5.23 -14.16
N HIS A 152 -5.77 -4.24 -13.54
CA HIS A 152 -5.68 -3.95 -12.10
C HIS A 152 -5.96 -5.15 -11.16
N ASP A 153 -6.77 -6.12 -11.60
CA ASP A 153 -7.10 -7.36 -10.88
C ASP A 153 -5.89 -8.31 -10.74
N ARG A 154 -4.85 -8.11 -11.56
CA ARG A 154 -3.59 -8.86 -11.53
C ARG A 154 -2.54 -8.28 -10.60
N TYR A 155 -2.84 -7.15 -9.97
CA TYR A 155 -1.91 -6.42 -9.14
C TYR A 155 -2.45 -6.26 -7.73
N SER A 156 -1.54 -6.21 -6.76
CA SER A 156 -1.89 -5.68 -5.45
C SER A 156 -1.77 -4.16 -5.37
N ILE A 157 -1.00 -3.51 -6.28
CA ILE A 157 -0.84 -2.05 -6.30
C ILE A 157 -2.10 -1.37 -6.83
N ILE A 158 -2.52 -0.30 -6.16
CA ILE A 158 -3.66 0.52 -6.57
C ILE A 158 -3.14 1.52 -7.59
N TYR A 159 -3.74 1.51 -8.79
CA TYR A 159 -3.36 2.42 -9.87
C TYR A 159 -3.57 3.88 -9.47
N VAL A 160 -2.59 4.73 -9.79
CA VAL A 160 -2.73 6.19 -9.78
C VAL A 160 -2.10 6.78 -11.05
N PRO A 161 -2.70 7.85 -11.63
CA PRO A 161 -2.31 8.34 -12.96
C PRO A 161 -1.00 9.14 -12.97
N HIS A 162 -0.61 9.78 -11.86
CA HIS A 162 0.63 10.54 -11.79
C HIS A 162 1.74 9.74 -11.09
N PRO A 163 3.01 10.00 -11.41
CA PRO A 163 4.12 9.42 -10.66
C PRO A 163 4.08 9.79 -9.17
N VAL A 164 4.68 8.94 -8.34
CA VAL A 164 4.82 9.15 -6.90
C VAL A 164 6.28 9.04 -6.48
N ILE A 165 6.64 9.73 -5.40
CA ILE A 165 7.92 9.55 -4.72
C ILE A 165 7.67 8.66 -3.49
N VAL A 166 8.43 7.58 -3.35
CA VAL A 166 8.24 6.58 -2.29
C VAL A 166 9.30 6.71 -1.18
N PRO A 167 9.07 6.15 0.03
CA PRO A 167 10.07 6.19 1.10
C PRO A 167 11.39 5.50 0.75
N GLY A 168 11.35 4.48 -0.11
CA GLY A 168 12.52 3.75 -0.60
C GLY A 168 12.71 2.36 0.03
N GLY A 169 13.77 1.67 -0.39
CA GLY A 169 14.07 0.31 0.04
C GLY A 169 13.00 -0.69 -0.38
N ARG A 170 12.41 -1.42 0.58
CA ARG A 170 11.33 -2.40 0.33
C ARG A 170 9.98 -1.75 -0.01
N PHE A 171 9.82 -0.45 0.23
CA PHE A 171 8.58 0.29 0.00
C PHE A 171 8.55 0.81 -1.43
N ARG A 172 7.55 0.34 -2.20
CA ARG A 172 7.46 0.60 -3.65
C ARG A 172 6.19 1.35 -4.03
N GLU A 173 5.25 1.45 -3.11
CA GLU A 173 4.01 2.20 -3.23
C GLU A 173 4.09 3.53 -2.49
N PHE A 174 3.14 4.44 -2.73
CA PHE A 174 2.97 5.59 -1.87
C PHE A 174 2.59 5.12 -0.45
N TYR A 175 3.03 5.90 0.55
CA TYR A 175 2.60 5.78 1.95
C TYR A 175 2.05 7.11 2.40
N TYR A 176 0.91 7.11 3.09
CA TYR A 176 0.12 8.32 3.28
C TYR A 176 0.88 9.37 4.10
N TRP A 177 1.20 9.09 5.36
CA TRP A 177 1.83 10.10 6.23
C TRP A 177 3.29 10.42 5.84
N ASP A 178 4.03 9.45 5.27
CA ASP A 178 5.39 9.64 4.76
C ASP A 178 5.39 10.68 3.63
N SER A 179 4.35 10.67 2.80
CA SER A 179 4.20 11.59 1.68
C SER A 179 4.10 13.04 2.11
N TYR A 180 3.72 13.35 3.35
CA TYR A 180 3.71 14.72 3.84
C TYR A 180 5.13 15.28 3.94
N TRP A 181 6.04 14.49 4.51
CA TRP A 181 7.45 14.88 4.64
C TRP A 181 8.15 14.91 3.28
N ILE A 182 7.80 13.97 2.41
CA ILE A 182 8.28 13.95 1.02
C ILE A 182 7.82 15.22 0.30
N ILE A 183 6.54 15.58 0.36
CA ILE A 183 6.00 16.80 -0.27
C ILE A 183 6.69 18.06 0.26
N LYS A 184 6.95 18.16 1.56
CA LYS A 184 7.75 19.27 2.12
C LYS A 184 9.14 19.36 1.48
N GLY A 185 9.83 18.22 1.34
CA GLY A 185 11.14 18.14 0.69
C GLY A 185 11.07 18.52 -0.79
N LEU A 186 10.08 18.01 -1.52
CA LEU A 186 9.87 18.30 -2.94
C LEU A 186 9.58 19.79 -3.18
N ILE A 187 8.80 20.44 -2.31
CA ILE A 187 8.55 21.89 -2.35
C ILE A 187 9.86 22.67 -2.17
N LEU A 188 10.73 22.27 -1.24
CA LEU A 188 12.05 22.90 -1.05
C LEU A 188 12.97 22.67 -2.25
N SER A 189 12.86 21.51 -2.89
CA SER A 189 13.54 21.17 -4.16
C SER A 189 12.87 21.80 -5.39
N GLU A 190 11.83 22.63 -5.23
CA GLU A 190 11.13 23.34 -6.30
C GLU A 190 10.38 22.42 -7.29
N MET A 191 10.06 21.19 -6.87
CA MET A 191 9.38 20.15 -7.66
C MET A 191 7.85 20.25 -7.54
N PHE A 192 7.30 21.41 -7.88
CA PHE A 192 5.88 21.73 -7.69
C PHE A 192 4.95 20.91 -8.58
N GLN A 193 5.36 20.53 -9.79
CA GLN A 193 4.53 19.72 -10.69
C GLN A 193 4.41 18.29 -10.16
N THR A 194 5.52 17.72 -9.67
CA THR A 194 5.53 16.42 -9.00
C THR A 194 4.62 16.42 -7.77
N VAL A 195 4.70 17.47 -6.94
CA VAL A 195 3.81 17.60 -5.76
C VAL A 195 2.34 17.68 -6.17
N LYS A 196 2.00 18.49 -7.19
CA LYS A 196 0.62 18.57 -7.69
C LYS A 196 0.12 17.21 -8.17
N GLY A 197 0.94 16.46 -8.91
CA GLY A 197 0.61 15.11 -9.37
C GLY A 197 0.32 14.15 -8.22
N MET A 198 1.18 14.14 -7.19
CA MET A 198 0.96 13.32 -5.99
C MET A 198 -0.33 13.71 -5.24
N LEU A 199 -0.63 15.00 -5.12
CA LEU A 199 -1.89 15.46 -4.51
C LEU A 199 -3.11 15.04 -5.33
N THR A 200 -3.05 15.16 -6.66
CA THR A 200 -4.12 14.68 -7.56
C THR A 200 -4.35 13.17 -7.41
N ASN A 201 -3.28 12.39 -7.26
CA ASN A 201 -3.40 10.96 -6.96
C ASN A 201 -4.14 10.74 -5.64
N PHE A 202 -3.76 11.43 -4.57
CA PHE A 202 -4.42 11.29 -3.28
C PHE A 202 -5.89 11.67 -3.30
N LEU A 203 -6.25 12.75 -4.01
CA LEU A 203 -7.65 13.14 -4.22
C LEU A 203 -8.43 12.02 -4.92
N SER A 204 -7.88 11.42 -5.98
CA SER A 204 -8.51 10.29 -6.68
C SER A 204 -8.69 9.05 -5.79
N ILE A 205 -7.78 8.84 -4.84
CA ILE A 205 -7.85 7.75 -3.88
C ILE A 205 -8.96 7.99 -2.86
N VAL A 206 -9.11 9.22 -2.34
CA VAL A 206 -10.25 9.60 -1.48
C VAL A 206 -11.57 9.47 -2.24
N ASP A 207 -11.60 9.80 -3.52
CA ASP A 207 -12.80 9.58 -4.34
C ASP A 207 -13.19 8.10 -4.41
N MET A 208 -12.20 7.22 -4.63
CA MET A 208 -12.42 5.78 -4.80
C MET A 208 -12.70 5.04 -3.48
N TYR A 209 -11.97 5.35 -2.41
CA TYR A 209 -11.99 4.61 -1.15
C TYR A 209 -12.68 5.36 0.00
N GLY A 210 -12.92 6.67 -0.16
CA GLY A 210 -13.44 7.53 0.90
C GLY A 210 -12.36 8.07 1.86
N PHE A 211 -11.15 7.53 1.81
CA PHE A 211 -10.00 7.95 2.61
C PHE A 211 -8.71 7.51 1.92
N ILE A 212 -7.55 8.02 2.35
CA ILE A 212 -6.26 7.53 1.85
C ILE A 212 -5.82 6.29 2.67
N PRO A 213 -5.63 5.12 2.06
CA PRO A 213 -5.15 3.95 2.76
C PRO A 213 -3.70 4.13 3.22
N ASN A 214 -3.25 3.30 4.17
CA ASN A 214 -1.88 3.33 4.70
C ASN A 214 -0.82 3.42 3.59
N GLY A 215 -1.00 2.65 2.52
CA GLY A 215 -0.26 2.83 1.28
C GLY A 215 -1.05 2.33 0.07
N GLY A 216 -0.48 2.51 -1.11
CA GLY A 216 -1.14 2.23 -2.40
C GLY A 216 -1.28 0.76 -2.77
N ARG A 217 -1.70 -0.11 -1.84
CA ARG A 217 -1.91 -1.54 -2.08
C ARG A 217 -3.26 -1.99 -1.54
N ILE A 218 -3.91 -2.94 -2.21
CA ILE A 218 -5.25 -3.43 -1.83
C ILE A 218 -5.27 -4.07 -0.44
N TYR A 219 -4.17 -4.67 0.02
CA TYR A 219 -4.05 -5.19 1.38
C TYR A 219 -3.95 -4.10 2.46
N TYR A 220 -3.90 -2.82 2.07
CA TYR A 220 -4.04 -1.65 2.92
C TYR A 220 -5.42 -0.98 2.83
N ALA A 221 -6.32 -1.43 1.94
CA ALA A 221 -7.56 -0.72 1.60
C ALA A 221 -8.57 -0.55 2.74
N MET A 222 -8.41 -1.25 3.87
CA MET A 222 -9.28 -1.12 5.05
C MET A 222 -8.59 -0.44 6.25
N ARG A 223 -7.44 0.22 6.04
CA ARG A 223 -6.78 1.01 7.09
C ARG A 223 -6.12 2.25 6.52
N SER A 224 -6.15 3.34 7.28
CA SER A 224 -5.46 4.58 6.94
C SER A 224 -4.18 4.76 7.75
N GLN A 225 -3.68 6.00 7.78
CA GLN A 225 -2.56 6.54 8.54
C GLN A 225 -2.95 7.95 9.00
N PRO A 226 -2.13 8.65 9.82
CA PRO A 226 -2.46 10.01 10.26
C PRO A 226 -2.90 10.92 9.09
N PRO A 227 -4.10 11.55 9.16
CA PRO A 227 -4.68 12.27 8.05
C PRO A 227 -3.96 13.60 7.81
N LEU A 228 -3.12 13.63 6.79
CA LEU A 228 -2.24 14.76 6.47
C LEU A 228 -2.51 15.39 5.09
N LEU A 229 -3.57 14.98 4.37
CA LEU A 229 -3.90 15.53 3.05
C LEU A 229 -4.15 17.05 3.07
N ILE A 230 -4.94 17.55 4.03
CA ILE A 230 -5.18 19.00 4.17
C ILE A 230 -3.85 19.76 4.43
N PRO A 231 -2.99 19.35 5.39
CA PRO A 231 -1.65 19.93 5.54
C PRO A 231 -0.75 19.86 4.29
N MET A 232 -0.82 18.77 3.52
CA MET A 232 -0.09 18.65 2.23
C MET A 232 -0.61 19.67 1.22
N MET A 233 -1.93 19.74 1.04
CA MET A 233 -2.59 20.69 0.15
C MET A 233 -2.27 22.14 0.54
N LYS A 234 -2.35 22.46 1.84
CA LYS A 234 -1.97 23.76 2.36
C LYS A 234 -0.51 24.10 2.03
N SER A 235 0.41 23.16 2.26
CA SER A 235 1.84 23.38 1.97
C SER A 235 2.07 23.70 0.49
N TYR A 236 1.35 23.01 -0.40
CA TYR A 236 1.41 23.26 -1.84
C TYR A 236 0.84 24.63 -2.22
N VAL A 237 -0.34 25.00 -1.70
CA VAL A 237 -0.97 26.30 -1.98
C VAL A 237 -0.14 27.45 -1.43
N ASP A 238 0.39 27.33 -0.21
CA ASP A 238 1.26 28.36 0.38
C ASP A 238 2.52 28.61 -0.49
N ALA A 239 3.06 27.56 -1.12
CA ALA A 239 4.25 27.67 -1.96
C ALA A 239 3.95 28.17 -3.39
N THR A 240 2.82 27.78 -3.97
CA THR A 240 2.51 28.01 -5.40
C THR A 240 1.45 29.08 -5.66
N HIS A 241 0.69 29.45 -4.64
CA HIS A 241 -0.50 30.29 -4.74
C HIS A 241 -1.58 29.75 -5.68
N ASP A 242 -1.60 28.44 -5.97
CA ASP A 242 -2.61 27.78 -6.80
C ASP A 242 -3.94 27.61 -6.03
N VAL A 243 -4.65 28.72 -5.89
CA VAL A 243 -5.94 28.78 -5.18
C VAL A 243 -7.05 28.04 -5.94
N ASP A 244 -6.95 27.94 -7.26
CA ASP A 244 -7.97 27.26 -8.08
C ASP A 244 -7.92 25.74 -7.88
N PHE A 245 -6.72 25.17 -7.67
CA PHE A 245 -6.57 23.76 -7.33
C PHE A 245 -7.27 23.39 -6.03
N ILE A 246 -7.12 24.18 -4.95
CA ILE A 246 -7.82 23.90 -3.69
C ILE A 246 -9.33 24.13 -3.81
N LYS A 247 -9.77 25.21 -4.47
CA LYS A 247 -11.21 25.49 -4.67
C LYS A 247 -11.91 24.35 -5.41
N SER A 248 -11.24 23.78 -6.41
CA SER A 248 -11.80 22.68 -7.21
C SER A 248 -11.92 21.37 -6.43
N ASN A 249 -11.13 21.19 -5.36
CA ASN A 249 -10.99 19.92 -4.66
C ASN A 249 -11.40 19.95 -3.18
N ILE A 250 -11.91 21.08 -2.68
CA ILE A 250 -12.25 21.25 -1.25
C ILE A 250 -13.26 20.20 -0.75
N HIS A 251 -14.23 19.82 -1.59
CA HIS A 251 -15.23 18.81 -1.28
C HIS A 251 -14.63 17.41 -1.05
N ILE A 252 -13.51 17.08 -1.72
CA ILE A 252 -12.79 15.81 -1.52
C ILE A 252 -12.00 15.85 -0.21
N LEU A 253 -11.41 17.00 0.12
CA LEU A 253 -10.72 17.19 1.40
C LEU A 253 -11.68 17.06 2.59
N GLU A 254 -12.90 17.60 2.44
CA GLU A 254 -13.99 17.43 3.43
C GLU A 254 -14.45 15.98 3.53
N LYS A 255 -14.47 15.23 2.43
CA LYS A 255 -14.88 13.81 2.41
C LYS A 255 -13.99 12.92 3.27
N GLU A 256 -12.69 13.22 3.34
CA GLU A 256 -11.74 12.44 4.17
C GLU A 256 -11.81 12.79 5.67
N PHE A 257 -12.24 14.00 6.02
CA PHE A 257 -12.23 14.53 7.39
C PHE A 257 -13.47 14.15 8.20
#